data_AF-A0A2H5MVY9-F1
#
_entry.id   AF-A0A2H5MVY9-F1
#
_cell.length_a   1.000
_cell.length_b   1.000
_cell.length_c   1.000
_cell.angle_alpha   90.00
_cell.angle_beta   90.00
_cell.angle_gamma   90.00
#
_symmetry.space_group_name_H-M   'P 1'
#
loop_
_entity.id
_entity.type
_entity.pdbx_description
1 polymer ?
#
loop_
_entity_poly.entity_id
_entity_poly.type
_entity_poly.pdbx_seq_one_letter_code
_entity_poly.pdbx_strand_id
1 'polypeptide(L)'
;MVYFLICVVSVLKHPRTPPTPGMVDYQNPDHEQLMKRLRPAPSAEEVTYSSSRHQTWSLDDLPRTVAVSLHQGSTVISMDFHPSHQTLLLVGSSNGEITLWELAMRDRLVSKPFKIWDMAACSLPFQASIFKDVPISVSRVAWSPDGNYVGVAFTKHLIQLYSYAGSNDLRQHSQIDAHVGAVNDLAFAYPNKLLCVVTCGDDKLIKVWELSGRKLFNFEGHEAPVYSICPHHKENIQ
;
A
#
# COMPACT_ATOMS: atom_id res chain seq x y z
N MET A 1 -22.26 -3.86 -7.49
CA MET A 1 -21.52 -3.33 -8.65
C MET A 1 -20.60 -2.26 -8.09
N VAL A 2 -19.27 -2.43 -8.19
CA VAL A 2 -18.31 -1.46 -7.63
C VAL A 2 -17.78 -0.64 -8.77
N TYR A 3 -17.95 0.68 -8.66
CA TYR A 3 -17.51 1.64 -9.67
C TYR A 3 -16.13 2.16 -9.26
N PHE A 4 -15.14 2.02 -10.14
CA PHE A 4 -13.81 2.54 -9.92
C PHE A 4 -13.56 3.77 -10.78
N LEU A 5 -13.15 4.86 -10.13
CA LEU A 5 -12.51 5.98 -10.81
C LEU A 5 -11.00 5.82 -10.63
N ILE A 6 -10.33 5.21 -11.61
CA ILE A 6 -8.88 5.05 -11.58
C ILE A 6 -8.30 6.19 -12.42
N CYS A 7 -7.52 7.07 -11.79
CA CYS A 7 -6.63 7.99 -12.50
C CYS A 7 -5.50 7.19 -13.14
N VAL A 8 -5.71 6.63 -14.34
CA VAL A 8 -4.58 6.26 -15.18
C VAL A 8 -4.06 7.56 -15.77
N VAL A 9 -3.08 8.18 -15.09
CA VAL A 9 -2.28 9.23 -15.73
C VAL A 9 -1.62 8.57 -16.92
N SER A 10 -2.21 8.80 -18.09
CA SER A 10 -1.65 8.42 -19.36
C SER A 10 -0.35 9.21 -19.48
N VAL A 11 0.79 8.58 -19.18
CA VAL A 11 2.09 9.17 -19.51
C VAL A 11 2.08 9.36 -21.02
N LEU A 12 1.89 10.61 -21.42
CA LEU A 12 1.73 11.04 -22.80
C LEU A 12 2.91 10.53 -23.62
N LYS A 13 2.56 9.87 -24.72
CA LYS A 13 3.45 9.47 -25.80
C LYS A 13 4.45 10.59 -26.11
N HIS A 14 5.74 10.31 -25.99
CA HIS A 14 6.75 11.20 -26.55
C HIS A 14 6.50 11.39 -28.06
N PRO A 15 6.44 12.63 -28.56
CA PRO A 15 6.49 12.87 -29.99
C PRO A 15 7.85 12.40 -30.51
N ARG A 16 7.83 11.44 -31.44
CA ARG A 16 9.01 11.09 -32.24
C ARG A 16 9.42 12.31 -33.06
N THR A 17 10.63 12.82 -32.83
CA THR A 17 11.28 13.79 -33.71
C THR A 17 11.63 13.12 -35.05
N PRO A 18 11.34 13.73 -36.22
CA PRO A 18 11.78 13.21 -37.51
C PRO A 18 13.28 13.45 -37.75
N PRO A 19 13.95 12.62 -38.57
CA PRO A 19 15.38 12.76 -38.82
C PRO A 19 15.62 13.83 -39.90
N THR A 20 16.70 14.59 -39.78
CA THR A 20 17.26 15.36 -40.90
C THR A 20 18.77 15.18 -41.01
N PRO A 21 19.34 15.30 -42.22
CA PRO A 21 20.53 14.55 -42.64
C PRO A 21 21.79 15.41 -42.74
N GLY A 22 22.95 14.73 -42.77
CA GLY A 22 24.13 15.19 -43.49
C GLY A 22 25.32 15.66 -42.65
N MET A 23 26.38 14.82 -42.66
CA MET A 23 27.77 15.14 -42.31
C MET A 23 28.30 16.38 -43.05
N VAL A 24 29.28 17.10 -42.46
CA VAL A 24 30.69 17.12 -42.92
C VAL A 24 31.61 17.52 -41.74
N ASP A 25 32.64 16.69 -41.49
CA ASP A 25 33.77 16.92 -40.60
C ASP A 25 34.71 18.03 -41.09
N TYR A 26 35.36 18.74 -40.16
CA TYR A 26 36.76 19.16 -40.36
C TYR A 26 37.50 19.25 -39.02
N GLN A 27 38.60 18.50 -38.92
CA GLN A 27 39.60 18.50 -37.85
C GLN A 27 40.55 19.70 -37.98
N ASN A 28 41.03 20.27 -36.87
CA ASN A 28 42.45 20.18 -36.42
C ASN A 28 42.68 21.04 -35.13
N PRO A 29 43.55 20.64 -34.19
CA PRO A 29 43.83 21.35 -32.93
C PRO A 29 45.14 22.13 -32.97
N ASP A 30 45.30 23.14 -32.11
CA ASP A 30 46.62 23.65 -31.73
C ASP A 30 46.63 24.14 -30.27
N HIS A 31 47.73 23.83 -29.59
CA HIS A 31 48.03 24.01 -28.17
C HIS A 31 48.87 25.28 -27.89
N GLU A 32 49.01 25.59 -26.59
CA GLU A 32 49.91 26.58 -25.93
C GLU A 32 49.33 28.00 -25.72
N GLN A 33 49.45 28.70 -24.58
CA GLN A 33 50.41 28.64 -23.48
C GLN A 33 49.87 29.35 -22.20
N LEU A 34 50.50 29.04 -21.05
CA LEU A 34 50.26 29.55 -19.69
C LEU A 34 50.38 31.08 -19.51
N MET A 35 49.72 31.65 -18.48
CA MET A 35 50.34 32.37 -17.33
C MET A 35 49.31 32.62 -16.18
N LYS A 36 49.82 32.74 -14.94
CA LYS A 36 49.17 32.51 -13.64
C LYS A 36 48.62 33.77 -12.92
N ARG A 37 47.57 33.55 -12.09
CA ARG A 37 47.25 34.11 -10.73
C ARG A 37 47.07 35.64 -10.57
N LEU A 38 46.17 36.24 -9.77
CA LEU A 38 45.43 35.87 -8.54
C LEU A 38 44.04 36.60 -8.50
N ARG A 39 43.05 36.03 -7.80
CA ARG A 39 41.80 36.73 -7.35
C ARG A 39 42.05 37.44 -6.00
N PRO A 40 41.19 38.40 -5.59
CA PRO A 40 40.06 38.04 -4.70
C PRO A 40 38.70 38.75 -4.99
N ALA A 41 37.64 37.93 -4.86
CA ALA A 41 36.23 38.15 -4.47
C ALA A 41 35.32 39.24 -5.12
N PRO A 42 34.14 38.81 -5.61
CA PRO A 42 32.83 39.37 -5.24
C PRO A 42 31.92 38.26 -4.64
N SER A 43 31.38 38.44 -3.44
CA SER A 43 30.01 38.90 -3.11
C SER A 43 28.86 38.07 -3.70
N ALA A 44 28.21 37.32 -2.81
CA ALA A 44 26.82 36.82 -2.86
C ALA A 44 26.37 36.14 -4.17
N GLU A 45 26.59 34.82 -4.26
CA GLU A 45 25.76 33.97 -5.12
C GLU A 45 24.45 33.68 -4.38
N GLU A 46 23.41 34.38 -4.83
CA GLU A 46 22.01 34.02 -4.60
C GLU A 46 21.77 32.66 -5.26
N VAL A 47 21.68 31.61 -4.44
CA VAL A 47 21.34 30.26 -4.89
C VAL A 47 19.86 30.27 -5.30
N THR A 48 19.59 30.57 -6.57
CA THR A 48 18.32 30.22 -7.21
C THR A 48 18.17 28.71 -7.16
N TYR A 49 17.47 28.22 -6.15
CA TYR A 49 16.90 26.88 -6.18
C TYR A 49 16.03 26.82 -7.43
N SER A 50 16.35 25.92 -8.37
CA SER A 50 15.41 25.55 -9.41
C SER A 50 14.19 24.96 -8.70
N SER A 51 13.16 25.77 -8.52
CA SER A 51 11.87 25.31 -8.03
C SER A 51 11.45 24.18 -8.95
N SER A 52 11.34 22.97 -8.41
CA SER A 52 10.58 21.91 -9.03
C SER A 52 9.26 22.52 -9.49
N ARG A 53 8.90 22.34 -10.77
CA ARG A 53 7.60 22.75 -11.27
C ARG A 53 6.56 22.11 -10.35
N HIS A 54 5.97 22.90 -9.47
CA HIS A 54 4.74 22.52 -8.80
C HIS A 54 3.72 22.36 -9.93
N GLN A 55 3.44 21.11 -10.33
CA GLN A 55 2.21 20.83 -11.07
C GLN A 55 1.09 21.27 -10.15
N THR A 56 0.55 22.43 -10.44
CA THR A 56 -0.64 22.95 -9.77
C THR A 56 -1.78 22.16 -10.38
N TRP A 57 -2.15 21.07 -9.72
CA TRP A 57 -3.31 20.27 -10.13
C TRP A 57 -4.54 21.17 -10.03
N SER A 58 -5.15 21.48 -11.17
CA SER A 58 -6.46 22.11 -11.16
C SER A 58 -7.49 21.05 -10.75
N LEU A 59 -8.50 21.43 -9.97
CA LEU A 59 -9.68 20.58 -9.71
C LEU A 59 -10.37 20.17 -11.02
N ASP A 60 -10.18 20.93 -12.11
CA ASP A 60 -10.70 20.61 -13.43
C ASP A 60 -9.97 19.46 -14.15
N ASP A 61 -8.78 19.07 -13.71
CA ASP A 61 -7.98 17.97 -14.29
C ASP A 61 -8.36 16.59 -13.72
N LEU A 62 -9.31 16.53 -12.78
CA LEU A 62 -9.79 15.27 -12.23
C LEU A 62 -10.66 14.53 -13.26
N PRO A 63 -10.34 13.26 -13.59
CA PRO A 63 -11.13 12.49 -14.54
C PRO A 63 -12.56 12.34 -14.02
N ARG A 64 -13.55 12.63 -14.88
CA ARG A 64 -14.99 12.57 -14.52
C ARG A 64 -15.68 11.30 -15.00
N THR A 65 -14.94 10.41 -15.66
CA THR A 65 -15.47 9.20 -16.30
C THR A 65 -14.90 7.95 -15.65
N VAL A 66 -15.78 6.96 -15.40
CA VAL A 66 -15.41 5.64 -14.90
C VAL A 66 -14.44 4.97 -15.87
N ALA A 67 -13.25 4.60 -15.38
CA ALA A 67 -12.21 3.98 -16.20
C ALA A 67 -12.44 2.47 -16.35
N VAL A 68 -12.87 1.79 -15.28
CA VAL A 68 -13.09 0.34 -15.23
C VAL A 68 -14.26 0.02 -14.29
N SER A 69 -15.04 -0.99 -14.64
CA SER A 69 -16.07 -1.60 -13.79
C SER A 69 -15.73 -3.07 -13.57
N LEU A 70 -15.72 -3.51 -12.30
CA LEU A 70 -15.47 -4.90 -11.92
C LEU A 70 -16.68 -5.51 -11.22
N HIS A 71 -16.90 -6.80 -11.46
CA HIS A 71 -17.97 -7.57 -10.84
C HIS A 71 -17.40 -8.49 -9.76
N GLN A 72 -17.32 -7.97 -8.52
CA GLN A 72 -16.85 -8.74 -7.36
C GLN A 72 -17.83 -9.85 -6.95
N GLY A 73 -19.14 -9.62 -7.12
CA GLY A 73 -20.20 -10.58 -6.74
C GLY A 73 -20.67 -10.47 -5.29
N SER A 74 -19.94 -9.72 -4.44
CA SER A 74 -20.31 -9.39 -3.06
C SER A 74 -20.09 -7.90 -2.79
N THR A 75 -20.58 -7.41 -1.65
CA THR A 75 -20.34 -6.03 -1.22
C THR A 75 -18.86 -5.88 -0.87
N VAL A 76 -18.22 -4.90 -1.47
CA VAL A 76 -16.82 -4.57 -1.17
C VAL A 76 -16.77 -3.71 0.08
N ILE A 77 -15.93 -4.10 1.04
CA ILE A 77 -15.77 -3.43 2.33
C ILE A 77 -14.48 -2.63 2.39
N SER A 78 -13.38 -3.18 1.86
CA SER A 78 -12.08 -2.52 1.85
C SER A 78 -11.34 -2.85 0.57
N MET A 79 -10.49 -1.93 0.13
CA MET A 79 -9.62 -2.11 -1.03
C MET A 79 -8.29 -1.43 -0.79
N ASP A 80 -7.25 -1.96 -1.44
CA ASP A 80 -5.93 -1.35 -1.42
C ASP A 80 -5.13 -1.67 -2.69
N PHE A 81 -4.39 -0.69 -3.20
CA PHE A 81 -3.54 -0.86 -4.37
C PHE A 81 -2.15 -1.34 -3.97
N HIS A 82 -1.55 -2.18 -4.81
CA HIS A 82 -0.16 -2.54 -4.61
C HIS A 82 0.73 -1.28 -4.70
N PRO A 83 1.69 -1.07 -3.78
CA PRO A 83 2.44 0.19 -3.69
C PRO A 83 3.29 0.51 -4.94
N SER A 84 3.75 -0.52 -5.66
CA SER A 84 4.54 -0.36 -6.89
C SER A 84 3.84 -0.85 -8.18
N HIS A 85 2.72 -1.57 -8.08
CA HIS A 85 2.01 -2.13 -9.24
C HIS A 85 0.64 -1.47 -9.35
N GLN A 86 0.57 -0.36 -10.09
CA GLN A 86 -0.58 0.55 -10.11
C GLN A 86 -1.89 -0.06 -10.62
N THR A 87 -1.83 -1.21 -11.28
CA THR A 87 -2.99 -1.93 -11.81
C THR A 87 -3.39 -3.13 -10.97
N LEU A 88 -2.64 -3.42 -9.90
CA LEU A 88 -2.91 -4.54 -9.02
C LEU A 88 -3.72 -4.07 -7.81
N LEU A 89 -4.94 -4.60 -7.68
CA LEU A 89 -5.91 -4.19 -6.66
C LEU A 89 -6.30 -5.36 -5.78
N LEU A 90 -6.11 -5.19 -4.48
CA LEU A 90 -6.61 -6.09 -3.46
C LEU A 90 -7.99 -5.62 -2.98
N VAL A 91 -8.92 -6.55 -2.85
CA VAL A 91 -10.31 -6.27 -2.47
C VAL A 91 -10.74 -7.23 -1.37
N GLY A 92 -11.30 -6.70 -0.29
CA GLY A 92 -11.96 -7.44 0.78
C GLY A 92 -13.47 -7.27 0.73
N SER A 93 -14.21 -8.37 0.88
CA SER A 93 -15.66 -8.42 0.69
C SER A 93 -16.42 -8.80 1.96
N SER A 94 -17.73 -8.50 1.97
CA SER A 94 -18.61 -8.72 3.13
C SER A 94 -18.89 -10.19 3.43
N ASN A 95 -18.67 -11.07 2.45
CA ASN A 95 -18.75 -12.52 2.58
C ASN A 95 -17.46 -13.16 3.12
N GLY A 96 -16.46 -12.36 3.52
CA GLY A 96 -15.18 -12.85 4.04
C GLY A 96 -14.17 -13.22 2.95
N GLU A 97 -14.50 -12.98 1.68
CA GLU A 97 -13.61 -13.26 0.57
C GLU A 97 -12.63 -12.10 0.34
N ILE A 98 -11.38 -12.45 0.06
CA ILE A 98 -10.40 -11.55 -0.53
C ILE A 98 -10.17 -11.91 -2.00
N THR A 99 -10.03 -10.90 -2.85
CA THR A 99 -9.69 -11.07 -4.26
C THR A 99 -8.55 -10.15 -4.66
N LEU A 100 -7.74 -10.63 -5.59
CA LEU A 100 -6.66 -9.88 -6.23
C LEU A 100 -7.01 -9.70 -7.71
N TRP A 101 -6.97 -8.46 -8.19
CA TRP A 101 -7.37 -8.10 -9.55
C TRP A 101 -6.23 -7.43 -10.30
N GLU A 102 -6.09 -7.81 -11.57
CA GLU A 102 -5.30 -7.07 -12.54
C GLU A 102 -6.23 -6.20 -13.39
N LEU A 103 -6.24 -4.90 -13.11
CA LEU A 103 -7.21 -3.95 -13.67
C LEU A 103 -6.99 -3.69 -15.16
N ALA A 104 -5.75 -3.80 -15.66
CA ALA A 104 -5.48 -3.64 -17.08
C ALA A 104 -6.11 -4.76 -17.91
N MET A 105 -6.10 -5.99 -17.37
CA MET A 105 -6.68 -7.18 -18.02
C MET A 105 -8.14 -7.41 -17.62
N ARG A 106 -8.63 -6.69 -16.60
CA ARG A 106 -9.95 -6.88 -15.97
C ARG A 106 -10.13 -8.31 -15.47
N ASP A 107 -9.04 -8.93 -15.03
CA ASP A 107 -9.01 -10.32 -14.65
C ASP A 107 -8.86 -10.49 -13.13
N ARG A 108 -9.55 -11.49 -12.60
CA ARG A 108 -9.45 -11.86 -11.18
C ARG A 108 -8.35 -12.90 -11.05
N LEU A 109 -7.20 -12.45 -10.56
CA LEU A 109 -6.01 -13.28 -10.40
C LEU A 109 -6.16 -14.29 -9.26
N VAL A 110 -6.72 -13.86 -8.13
CA VAL A 110 -6.87 -14.68 -6.92
C VAL A 110 -8.25 -14.47 -6.32
N SER A 111 -8.86 -15.55 -5.82
CA SER A 111 -10.05 -15.55 -4.97
C SER A 111 -9.80 -16.47 -3.79
N LYS A 112 -9.80 -15.94 -2.57
CA LYS A 112 -9.65 -16.75 -1.34
C LYS A 112 -10.79 -16.45 -0.37
N PRO A 113 -11.64 -17.43 -0.05
CA PRO A 113 -12.63 -17.26 1.01
C PRO A 113 -11.93 -17.28 2.38
N PHE A 114 -12.61 -16.72 3.38
CA PHE A 114 -12.20 -16.88 4.77
C PHE A 114 -12.07 -18.37 5.13
N LYS A 115 -10.94 -18.73 5.71
CA LYS A 115 -10.65 -20.08 6.22
C LYS A 115 -9.75 -19.96 7.44
N ILE A 116 -10.02 -20.74 8.47
CA ILE A 116 -9.13 -20.84 9.65
C ILE A 116 -8.02 -21.83 9.32
N TRP A 117 -6.76 -21.42 9.46
CA TRP A 117 -5.60 -22.24 9.07
C TRP A 117 -5.18 -23.18 10.19
N ASP A 118 -5.18 -22.70 11.43
CA ASP A 118 -4.94 -23.50 12.62
C ASP A 118 -5.97 -23.12 13.70
N MET A 119 -6.90 -24.04 13.94
CA MET A 119 -7.95 -23.86 14.95
C MET A 119 -7.41 -24.08 16.37
N ALA A 120 -6.40 -24.95 16.54
CA ALA A 120 -5.82 -25.26 17.84
C ALA A 120 -4.97 -24.10 18.38
N ALA A 121 -4.38 -23.30 17.49
CA ALA A 121 -3.69 -22.07 17.86
C ALA A 121 -4.61 -20.92 18.29
N CYS A 122 -5.93 -21.02 18.05
CA CYS A 122 -6.87 -19.94 18.39
C CYS A 122 -7.35 -20.01 19.84
N SER A 123 -7.62 -18.84 20.44
CA SER A 123 -8.06 -18.75 21.84
C SER A 123 -9.47 -19.33 22.05
N LEU A 124 -9.75 -19.86 23.24
CA LEU A 124 -11.08 -20.39 23.59
C LEU A 124 -12.23 -19.39 23.34
N PRO A 125 -12.10 -18.08 23.64
CA PRO A 125 -13.11 -17.09 23.27
C PRO A 125 -13.40 -17.05 21.77
N PHE A 126 -12.36 -17.09 20.92
CA PHE A 126 -12.56 -17.16 19.48
C PHE A 126 -13.28 -18.45 19.10
N GLN A 127 -12.84 -19.59 19.62
CA GLN A 127 -13.45 -20.88 19.32
C GLN A 127 -14.93 -20.90 19.70
N ALA A 128 -15.32 -20.32 20.83
CA ALA A 128 -16.73 -20.20 21.21
C ALA A 128 -17.51 -19.21 20.31
N SER A 129 -16.86 -18.14 19.83
CA SER A 129 -17.49 -17.12 18.97
C SER A 129 -17.75 -17.61 17.54
N ILE A 130 -16.94 -18.54 17.04
CA ILE A 130 -16.99 -18.94 15.64
C ILE A 130 -18.24 -19.76 15.32
N PHE A 131 -18.72 -20.55 16.29
CA PHE A 131 -19.91 -21.42 16.15
C PHE A 131 -21.25 -20.68 16.23
N LYS A 132 -21.28 -19.36 16.39
CA LYS A 132 -22.53 -18.58 16.53
C LYS A 132 -23.27 -18.30 15.20
N ASP A 133 -22.96 -19.00 14.10
CA ASP A 133 -23.53 -18.82 12.75
C ASP A 133 -23.53 -17.38 12.17
N VAL A 134 -22.84 -16.44 12.80
CA VAL A 134 -22.64 -15.09 12.26
C VAL A 134 -21.60 -15.15 11.14
N PRO A 135 -21.94 -14.70 9.91
CA PRO A 135 -21.01 -14.69 8.78
C PRO A 135 -19.83 -13.76 9.07
N ILE A 136 -18.66 -14.14 8.56
CA ILE A 136 -17.41 -13.41 8.78
C ILE A 136 -17.18 -12.51 7.58
N SER A 137 -17.23 -11.21 7.80
CA SER A 137 -16.85 -10.18 6.83
C SER A 137 -15.37 -9.81 6.98
N VAL A 138 -14.73 -9.46 5.87
CA VAL A 138 -13.47 -8.70 5.89
C VAL A 138 -13.81 -7.30 6.41
N SER A 139 -13.03 -6.77 7.35
CA SER A 139 -13.14 -5.40 7.83
C SER A 139 -12.10 -4.49 7.15
N ARG A 140 -10.89 -5.00 6.94
CA ARG A 140 -9.80 -4.26 6.30
C ARG A 140 -8.92 -5.18 5.47
N VAL A 141 -8.45 -4.66 4.34
CA VAL A 141 -7.29 -5.20 3.60
C VAL A 141 -6.24 -4.12 3.45
N ALA A 142 -4.97 -4.48 3.53
CA ALA A 142 -3.85 -3.56 3.32
C ALA A 142 -2.66 -4.28 2.69
N TRP A 143 -1.94 -3.59 1.81
CA TRP A 143 -0.60 -3.96 1.38
C TRP A 143 0.45 -3.47 2.37
N SER A 144 1.52 -4.25 2.53
CA SER A 144 2.74 -3.71 3.15
C SER A 144 3.38 -2.67 2.23
N PRO A 145 4.11 -1.69 2.77
CA PRO A 145 4.70 -0.62 1.94
C PRO A 145 5.72 -1.11 0.91
N ASP A 146 6.33 -2.27 1.16
CA ASP A 146 7.23 -2.94 0.22
C ASP A 146 6.50 -3.84 -0.81
N GLY A 147 5.18 -4.03 -0.67
CA GLY A 147 4.36 -4.84 -1.57
C GLY A 147 4.49 -6.36 -1.38
N ASN A 148 5.32 -6.82 -0.44
CA ASN A 148 5.60 -8.25 -0.28
C ASN A 148 4.58 -8.97 0.61
N TYR A 149 3.75 -8.24 1.34
CA TYR A 149 2.76 -8.79 2.25
C TYR A 149 1.40 -8.14 2.07
N VAL A 150 0.38 -8.94 2.38
CA VAL A 150 -1.01 -8.52 2.45
C VAL A 150 -1.52 -8.85 3.85
N GLY A 151 -2.13 -7.87 4.51
CA GLY A 151 -2.85 -8.04 5.75
C GLY A 151 -4.35 -8.01 5.52
N VAL A 152 -5.06 -8.94 6.17
CA VAL A 152 -6.52 -9.05 6.11
C VAL A 152 -7.05 -9.12 7.54
N ALA A 153 -7.92 -8.17 7.89
CA ALA A 153 -8.63 -8.15 9.17
C ALA A 153 -10.07 -8.60 8.98
N PHE A 154 -10.59 -9.28 10.00
CA PHE A 154 -11.94 -9.81 9.98
C PHE A 154 -12.80 -9.26 11.12
N THR A 155 -14.10 -9.30 10.89
CA THR A 155 -15.15 -8.99 11.89
C THR A 155 -15.20 -9.95 13.08
N LYS A 156 -14.37 -11.01 13.08
CA LYS A 156 -14.09 -11.85 14.24
C LYS A 156 -12.60 -11.97 14.41
N HIS A 157 -12.09 -11.58 15.58
CA HIS A 157 -10.82 -11.82 16.28
C HIS A 157 -9.52 -11.86 15.47
N LEU A 158 -9.55 -12.56 14.35
CA LEU A 158 -8.43 -12.91 13.53
C LEU A 158 -8.01 -11.78 12.60
N ILE A 159 -6.70 -11.78 12.37
CA ILE A 159 -6.10 -11.26 11.15
C ILE A 159 -5.35 -12.40 10.44
N GLN A 160 -5.22 -12.28 9.13
CA GLN A 160 -4.42 -13.18 8.29
C GLN A 160 -3.42 -12.39 7.48
N LEU A 161 -2.18 -12.85 7.50
CA LEU A 161 -1.09 -12.30 6.70
C LEU A 161 -0.77 -13.26 5.56
N TYR A 162 -0.67 -12.72 4.36
CA TYR A 162 -0.22 -13.44 3.18
C TYR A 162 1.09 -12.84 2.69
N SER A 163 1.98 -13.68 2.18
CA SER A 163 3.11 -13.24 1.37
C SER A 163 2.72 -13.20 -0.10
N TYR A 164 3.21 -12.19 -0.81
CA TYR A 164 3.04 -11.97 -2.23
C TYR A 164 4.41 -11.95 -2.89
N ALA A 165 4.62 -12.82 -3.88
CA ALA A 165 5.91 -12.99 -4.56
C ALA A 165 5.87 -12.57 -6.03
N GLY A 166 4.91 -11.71 -6.44
CA GLY A 166 4.78 -11.23 -7.82
C GLY A 166 4.16 -12.22 -8.81
N SER A 167 4.06 -13.51 -8.48
CA SER A 167 3.49 -14.55 -9.36
C SER A 167 1.96 -14.64 -9.29
N ASN A 168 1.28 -13.53 -8.96
CA ASN A 168 -0.18 -13.49 -8.80
C ASN A 168 -0.73 -14.55 -7.81
N ASP A 169 0.06 -14.90 -6.81
CA ASP A 169 -0.31 -15.86 -5.76
C ASP A 169 -0.15 -15.21 -4.38
N LEU A 170 -1.08 -15.56 -3.50
CA LEU A 170 -1.07 -15.16 -2.09
C LEU A 170 -0.83 -16.41 -1.25
N ARG A 171 0.34 -16.50 -0.64
CA ARG A 171 0.71 -17.63 0.21
C ARG A 171 0.47 -17.31 1.66
N GLN A 172 -0.17 -18.23 2.38
CA GLN A 172 -0.44 -18.11 3.81
C GLN A 172 0.89 -17.89 4.55
N HIS A 173 0.98 -16.83 5.35
CA HIS A 173 2.18 -16.50 6.12
C HIS A 173 1.94 -16.69 7.62
N SER A 174 0.95 -16.00 8.19
CA SER A 174 0.57 -16.20 9.59
C SER A 174 -0.91 -15.88 9.84
N GLN A 175 -1.49 -16.51 10.86
CA GLN A 175 -2.84 -16.26 11.36
C GLN A 175 -2.72 -15.86 12.82
N ILE A 176 -3.36 -14.76 13.21
CA ILE A 176 -3.19 -14.16 14.54
C ILE A 176 -4.57 -13.92 15.13
N ASP A 177 -4.83 -14.47 16.32
CA ASP A 177 -5.98 -14.11 17.16
C ASP A 177 -5.69 -12.76 17.85
N ALA A 178 -6.03 -11.68 17.14
CA ALA A 178 -5.54 -10.36 17.45
C ALA A 178 -6.36 -9.67 18.54
N HIS A 179 -7.69 -9.72 18.46
CA HIS A 179 -8.58 -8.99 19.37
C HIS A 179 -9.70 -9.87 19.91
N VAL A 180 -10.28 -9.51 21.06
CA VAL A 180 -11.55 -10.10 21.52
C VAL A 180 -12.69 -9.32 20.87
N GLY A 181 -13.43 -9.95 19.95
CA GLY A 181 -14.43 -9.27 19.11
C GLY A 181 -13.89 -8.91 17.74
N ALA A 182 -14.44 -7.90 17.07
CA ALA A 182 -14.02 -7.53 15.73
C ALA A 182 -12.62 -6.88 15.72
N VAL A 183 -11.85 -7.17 14.67
CA VAL A 183 -10.69 -6.36 14.30
C VAL A 183 -11.19 -5.30 13.35
N ASN A 184 -11.21 -4.04 13.78
CA ASN A 184 -11.86 -2.96 13.04
C ASN A 184 -10.96 -2.37 11.96
N ASP A 185 -9.64 -2.33 12.20
CA ASP A 185 -8.68 -1.80 11.24
C ASP A 185 -7.32 -2.50 11.37
N LEU A 186 -6.54 -2.43 10.30
CA LEU A 186 -5.22 -3.02 10.16
C LEU A 186 -4.36 -2.12 9.29
N ALA A 187 -3.13 -1.89 9.73
CA ALA A 187 -2.15 -1.15 8.95
C ALA A 187 -0.73 -1.69 9.16
N PHE A 188 0.10 -1.60 8.12
CA PHE A 188 1.52 -1.89 8.23
C PHE A 188 2.30 -0.66 8.69
N ALA A 189 3.34 -0.88 9.49
CA ALA A 189 4.21 0.16 10.00
C ALA A 189 5.66 -0.34 10.14
N TYR A 190 6.61 0.59 10.27
CA TYR A 190 8.01 0.29 10.54
C TYR A 190 8.47 0.83 11.92
N PRO A 191 7.87 0.41 13.04
CA PRO A 191 8.40 0.78 14.35
C PRO A 191 9.86 0.33 14.45
N ASN A 192 10.77 1.26 14.75
CA ASN A 192 12.20 1.00 14.83
C ASN A 192 12.79 0.28 13.60
N LYS A 193 12.31 0.60 12.39
CA LYS A 193 12.73 0.01 11.11
C LYS A 193 12.36 -1.48 10.92
N LEU A 194 11.51 -2.03 11.77
CA LEU A 194 10.99 -3.39 11.64
C LEU A 194 9.58 -3.38 11.06
N LEU A 195 9.33 -4.11 9.97
CA LEU A 195 7.98 -4.25 9.41
C LEU A 195 7.07 -4.98 10.41
N CYS A 196 6.03 -4.29 10.84
CA CYS A 196 5.04 -4.77 11.80
C CYS A 196 3.62 -4.51 11.29
N VAL A 197 2.67 -5.20 11.91
CA VAL A 197 1.24 -4.96 11.70
C VAL A 197 0.67 -4.32 12.96
N VAL A 198 -0.05 -3.22 12.80
CA VAL A 198 -0.81 -2.56 13.86
C VAL A 198 -2.28 -2.89 13.64
N THR A 199 -3.00 -3.22 14.71
CA THR A 199 -4.42 -3.56 14.68
C THR A 199 -5.17 -2.84 15.79
N CYS A 200 -6.46 -2.62 15.59
CA CYS A 200 -7.36 -2.12 16.62
C CYS A 200 -8.72 -2.83 16.56
N GLY A 201 -9.47 -2.86 17.67
CA GLY A 201 -10.69 -3.65 17.73
C GLY A 201 -11.68 -3.28 18.83
N ASP A 202 -12.70 -4.13 18.97
CA ASP A 202 -13.81 -3.98 19.93
C ASP A 202 -13.38 -4.12 21.38
N ASP A 203 -12.26 -4.79 21.62
CA ASP A 203 -11.64 -4.90 22.94
C ASP A 203 -11.01 -3.58 23.42
N LYS A 204 -11.13 -2.50 22.63
CA LYS A 204 -10.66 -1.14 22.96
C LYS A 204 -9.14 -1.02 22.98
N LEU A 205 -8.44 -2.01 22.41
CA LEU A 205 -6.99 -2.05 22.39
C LEU A 205 -6.45 -1.69 21.01
N ILE A 206 -5.23 -1.16 21.01
CA ILE A 206 -4.38 -1.12 19.83
C ILE A 206 -3.22 -2.07 20.09
N LYS A 207 -2.93 -2.97 19.13
CA LYS A 207 -1.89 -4.00 19.27
C LYS A 207 -0.93 -3.93 18.10
N VAL A 208 0.34 -4.28 18.36
CA VAL A 208 1.39 -4.33 17.35
C VAL A 208 1.99 -5.72 17.32
N TRP A 209 2.17 -6.25 16.12
CA TRP A 209 2.55 -7.63 15.87
C TRP A 209 3.73 -7.68 14.91
N GLU A 210 4.65 -8.62 15.15
CA GLU A 210 5.55 -9.10 14.11
C GLU A 210 4.76 -9.91 13.08
N LEU A 211 5.31 -10.02 11.87
CA LEU A 211 4.72 -10.85 10.81
C LEU A 211 4.66 -12.34 11.20
N SER A 212 5.55 -12.79 12.09
CA SER A 212 5.54 -14.13 12.70
C SER A 212 4.31 -14.42 13.56
N GLY A 213 3.54 -13.39 13.94
CA GLY A 213 2.40 -13.49 14.85
C GLY A 213 2.72 -13.17 16.31
N ARG A 214 3.98 -12.88 16.64
CA ARG A 214 4.37 -12.46 17.98
C ARG A 214 3.88 -11.05 18.28
N LYS A 215 3.17 -10.87 19.39
CA LYS A 215 2.76 -9.54 19.89
C LYS A 215 3.98 -8.78 20.42
N LEU A 216 4.18 -7.56 19.94
CA LEU A 216 5.22 -6.63 20.36
C LEU A 216 4.72 -5.64 21.40
N PHE A 217 3.58 -5.01 21.13
CA PHE A 217 3.02 -3.96 21.97
C PHE A 217 1.52 -4.12 22.15
N ASN A 218 1.03 -3.61 23.28
CA ASN A 218 -0.38 -3.55 23.65
C ASN A 218 -0.62 -2.16 24.27
N PHE A 219 -1.48 -1.37 23.64
CA PHE A 219 -1.82 -0.03 24.08
C PHE A 219 -3.23 -0.01 24.65
N GLU A 220 -3.34 0.52 25.86
CA GLU A 220 -4.57 0.66 26.64
C GLU A 220 -4.92 2.14 26.81
N GLY A 221 -6.15 2.42 27.25
CA GLY A 221 -6.61 3.78 27.58
C GLY A 221 -7.88 4.21 26.85
N HIS A 222 -8.29 3.51 25.78
CA HIS A 222 -9.58 3.77 25.16
C HIS A 222 -10.72 3.16 25.98
N GLU A 223 -11.76 3.95 26.24
CA GLU A 223 -12.96 3.50 26.95
C GLU A 223 -14.03 2.94 26.02
N ALA A 224 -13.82 3.03 24.71
CA ALA A 224 -14.71 2.56 23.65
C ALA A 224 -13.93 1.81 22.55
N PRO A 225 -14.61 1.00 21.71
CA PRO A 225 -13.99 0.36 20.55
C PRO A 225 -13.18 1.33 19.69
N VAL A 226 -12.04 0.87 19.20
CA VAL A 226 -11.20 1.66 18.29
C VAL A 226 -11.49 1.23 16.86
N TYR A 227 -11.91 2.19 16.03
CA TYR A 227 -12.42 1.90 14.69
C TYR A 227 -11.41 2.10 13.55
N SER A 228 -10.38 2.94 13.75
CA SER A 228 -9.38 3.17 12.71
C SER A 228 -8.04 3.60 13.29
N ILE A 229 -6.98 3.27 12.56
CA ILE A 229 -5.60 3.63 12.85
C ILE A 229 -4.94 4.13 11.56
N CYS A 230 -4.07 5.14 11.68
CA CYS A 230 -3.26 5.64 10.57
C CYS A 230 -1.81 5.72 11.05
N PRO A 231 -0.96 4.73 10.72
CA PRO A 231 0.45 4.81 11.07
C PRO A 231 1.12 5.91 10.25
N HIS A 232 1.89 6.75 10.94
CA HIS A 232 2.69 7.80 10.32
C HIS A 232 4.17 7.46 10.44
N HIS A 233 4.89 7.44 9.31
CA HIS A 233 6.34 7.32 9.32
C HIS A 233 6.95 8.74 9.40
N LYS A 234 7.61 9.05 10.51
CA LYS A 234 8.41 10.28 10.62
C LYS A 234 9.87 9.91 10.48
N GLU A 235 10.47 10.26 9.35
CA GLU A 235 11.93 10.23 9.23
C GLU A 235 12.50 11.30 10.18
N ASN A 236 13.23 10.87 11.20
CA ASN A 236 14.04 11.70 12.11
C ASN A 236 13.26 12.77 12.90
N ILE A 237 13.11 12.53 14.21
CA ILE A 237 13.19 13.62 15.17
C ILE A 237 14.64 13.56 15.67
N GLN A 238 15.51 14.43 15.13
CA GLN A 238 16.84 14.67 15.70
C GLN A 238 16.71 15.42 17.03
#